data_AF-A0A2V7Z499-F1
#
_entry.id   AF-A0A2V7Z499-F1
#
_cell.length_a   1.000
_cell.length_b   1.000
_cell.length_c   1.000
_cell.angle_alpha   90.00
_cell.angle_beta   90.00
_cell.angle_gamma   90.00
#
_symmetry.space_group_name_H-M   'P 1'
#
loop_
_entity.id
_entity.type
_entity.pdbx_description
1 polymer ?
#
loop_
_entity_poly.entity_id
_entity_poly.type
_entity_poly.pdbx_seq_one_letter_code
_entity_poly.pdbx_strand_id
1 'polypeptide(L)'
;MKKREDSTLDLQAAVQEQILPAVSGLKDVQERLRAFQESLPALPDRGEEEMDAVTELRSILGCVLLDSIGPAIRDLLTAAACVAKIQEPDER
;
A
#
# COMPACT_ATOMS: atom_id res chain seq x y z
N MET A 1 -17.31 13.44 -31.21
CA MET A 1 -16.11 13.35 -30.34
C MET A 1 -16.41 13.34 -28.83
N LYS A 2 -17.66 13.56 -28.39
CA LYS A 2 -18.06 13.71 -26.96
C LYS A 2 -17.90 12.50 -26.01
N LYS A 3 -17.81 11.26 -26.51
CA LYS A 3 -17.79 10.05 -25.65
C LYS A 3 -16.47 9.79 -24.93
N ARG A 4 -15.33 10.25 -25.46
CA ARG A 4 -14.00 9.97 -24.87
C ARG A 4 -13.73 10.82 -23.64
N GLU A 5 -14.13 12.09 -23.69
CA GLU A 5 -13.94 13.06 -22.59
C GLU A 5 -14.76 12.67 -21.35
N ASP A 6 -15.98 12.19 -21.57
CA ASP A 6 -16.90 11.74 -20.50
C ASP A 6 -16.34 10.50 -19.75
N SER A 7 -15.78 9.54 -20.48
CA SER A 7 -15.16 8.34 -19.89
C SER A 7 -13.84 8.61 -19.17
N THR A 8 -13.07 9.62 -19.59
CA THR A 8 -11.83 10.02 -18.89
C THR A 8 -12.11 10.76 -17.58
N LEU A 9 -13.19 11.53 -17.50
CA LEU A 9 -13.62 12.20 -16.28
C LEU A 9 -14.13 11.21 -15.24
N ASP A 10 -14.88 10.19 -15.66
CA ASP A 10 -15.37 9.09 -14.80
C ASP A 10 -14.20 8.29 -14.18
N LEU A 11 -13.16 8.00 -14.98
CA LEU A 11 -11.97 7.31 -14.50
C LEU A 11 -11.16 8.15 -13.48
N GLN A 12 -11.09 9.47 -13.68
CA GLN A 12 -10.41 10.37 -12.74
C GLN A 12 -11.15 10.45 -11.40
N ALA A 13 -12.49 10.54 -11.44
CA ALA A 13 -13.31 10.51 -10.25
C ALA A 13 -13.09 9.19 -9.47
N ALA A 14 -13.07 8.05 -10.17
CA ALA A 14 -12.76 6.76 -9.53
C ALA A 14 -11.37 6.72 -8.86
N VAL A 15 -10.34 7.33 -9.47
CA VAL A 15 -9.01 7.44 -8.85
C VAL A 15 -9.06 8.28 -7.58
N GLN A 16 -9.69 9.45 -7.63
CA GLN A 16 -9.75 10.38 -6.49
C GLN A 16 -10.62 9.84 -5.35
N GLU A 17 -11.75 9.23 -5.66
CA GLU A 17 -12.73 8.77 -4.68
C GLU A 17 -12.43 7.37 -4.12
N GLN A 18 -11.71 6.52 -4.86
CA GLN A 18 -11.46 5.14 -4.44
C GLN A 18 -9.99 4.80 -4.26
N ILE A 19 -9.13 5.11 -5.24
CA ILE A 19 -7.71 4.70 -5.18
C ILE A 19 -6.95 5.49 -4.12
N LEU A 20 -7.09 6.82 -4.07
CA LEU A 20 -6.37 7.62 -3.09
C LEU A 20 -6.77 7.30 -1.63
N PRO A 21 -8.06 7.14 -1.30
CA PRO A 21 -8.47 6.68 0.03
C PRO A 21 -7.97 5.26 0.35
N ALA A 22 -7.99 4.34 -0.62
CA ALA A 22 -7.44 2.99 -0.42
C ALA A 22 -5.94 3.02 -0.12
N VAL A 23 -5.17 3.86 -0.84
CA VAL A 23 -3.75 4.07 -0.55
C VAL A 23 -3.54 4.64 0.86
N SER A 24 -4.37 5.59 1.28
CA SER A 24 -4.31 6.12 2.66
C SER A 24 -4.54 5.01 3.68
N GLY A 25 -5.59 4.20 3.50
CA GLY A 25 -5.88 3.08 4.40
C GLY A 25 -4.77 2.04 4.44
N LEU A 26 -4.10 1.76 3.31
CA LEU A 26 -2.95 0.87 3.28
C LEU A 26 -1.74 1.44 4.02
N LYS A 27 -1.50 2.76 3.96
CA LYS A 27 -0.44 3.42 4.74
C LYS A 27 -0.71 3.34 6.24
N ASP A 28 -1.95 3.55 6.66
CA ASP A 28 -2.33 3.44 8.07
C ASP A 28 -2.11 2.01 8.59
N VAL A 29 -2.46 1.00 7.80
CA VAL A 29 -2.19 -0.41 8.13
C VAL A 29 -0.67 -0.68 8.15
N GLN A 30 0.08 -0.14 7.19
CA GLN A 30 1.54 -0.26 7.15
C GLN A 30 2.19 0.27 8.43
N GLU A 31 1.79 1.47 8.87
CA GLU A 31 2.31 2.10 10.09
C GLU A 31 1.96 1.29 11.33
N ARG A 32 0.71 0.81 11.44
CA ARG A 32 0.28 -0.04 12.57
C ARG A 32 1.05 -1.36 12.65
N LEU A 33 1.29 -2.02 11.52
CA LEU A 33 2.05 -3.27 11.49
C LEU A 33 3.54 -3.04 11.76
N ARG A 34 4.12 -1.94 11.28
CA ARG A 34 5.50 -1.56 11.61
C ARG A 34 5.65 -1.29 13.10
N ALA A 35 4.76 -0.49 13.68
CA ALA A 35 4.76 -0.23 15.12
C ALA A 35 4.60 -1.52 15.94
N PHE A 36 3.75 -2.45 15.48
CA PHE A 36 3.64 -3.75 16.12
C PHE A 36 4.94 -4.55 16.03
N GLN A 37 5.57 -4.62 14.86
CA GLN A 37 6.85 -5.32 14.65
C GLN A 37 7.96 -4.73 15.55
N GLU A 38 8.01 -3.41 15.69
CA GLU A 38 8.96 -2.69 16.54
C GLU A 38 8.70 -2.89 18.04
N SER A 39 7.44 -3.12 18.43
CA SER A 39 7.07 -3.40 19.83
C SER A 39 7.45 -4.82 20.29
N LEU A 40 7.79 -5.73 19.36
CA LEU A 40 8.19 -7.09 19.71
C LEU A 40 9.55 -7.08 20.41
N PRO A 41 9.74 -7.87 21.48
CA PRO A 41 11.00 -7.94 22.20
C PRO A 41 12.15 -8.42 21.31
N ALA A 42 13.38 -7.95 21.58
CA ALA A 42 14.57 -8.33 20.80
C ALA A 42 15.00 -9.78 21.06
N LEU A 43 14.80 -10.25 22.30
CA LEU A 43 14.99 -11.62 22.77
C LEU A 43 13.96 -11.84 23.89
N PRO A 44 13.19 -12.93 23.89
CA PRO A 44 12.38 -13.26 25.04
C PRO A 44 13.28 -13.79 26.17
N ASP A 45 13.03 -13.34 27.40
CA ASP A 45 13.67 -13.87 28.62
C ASP A 45 13.23 -15.32 28.94
N ARG A 46 12.34 -15.91 28.13
CA ARG A 46 11.58 -17.13 28.41
C ARG A 46 11.83 -18.22 27.38
N GLY A 47 13.02 -18.81 27.40
CA GLY A 47 13.31 -20.08 26.71
C GLY A 47 13.26 -20.05 25.18
N GLU A 48 13.60 -21.19 24.57
CA GLU A 48 13.78 -21.33 23.11
C GLU A 48 12.46 -21.25 22.33
N GLU A 49 11.36 -21.81 22.85
CA GLU A 49 10.05 -21.83 22.15
C GLU A 49 9.42 -20.44 22.00
N GLU A 50 9.55 -19.56 23.00
CA GLU A 50 9.04 -18.18 22.90
C GLU A 50 9.92 -17.35 21.94
N MET A 51 11.21 -17.68 21.85
CA MET A 51 12.16 -17.08 20.90
C MET A 51 11.79 -17.40 19.46
N ASP A 52 11.37 -18.64 19.20
CA ASP A 52 10.90 -19.07 17.89
C ASP A 52 9.61 -18.34 17.50
N ALA A 53 8.64 -18.21 18.41
CA ALA A 53 7.39 -17.51 18.13
C ALA A 53 7.56 -16.02 17.83
N VAL A 54 8.41 -15.30 18.58
CA VAL A 54 8.69 -13.87 18.33
C VAL A 54 9.43 -13.68 16.99
N THR A 55 10.37 -14.56 16.69
CA THR A 55 11.13 -14.53 15.43
C THR A 55 10.24 -14.81 14.23
N GLU A 56 9.39 -15.84 14.33
CA GLU A 56 8.41 -16.17 13.29
C GLU A 56 7.43 -15.02 13.07
N LEU A 57 6.89 -14.42 14.14
CA LEU A 57 5.99 -13.28 14.04
C LEU A 57 6.66 -12.06 13.40
N ARG A 58 7.92 -11.74 13.78
CA ARG A 58 8.71 -10.69 13.11
C ARG A 58 8.90 -10.96 11.62
N SER A 59 9.15 -12.22 11.26
CA SER A 59 9.31 -12.64 9.87
C SER A 59 8.02 -12.45 9.09
N ILE A 60 6.88 -12.93 9.61
CA ILE A 60 5.57 -12.80 8.97
C ILE A 60 5.22 -11.32 8.76
N LEU A 61 5.38 -10.48 9.79
CA LEU A 61 5.14 -9.04 9.68
C LEU A 61 6.04 -8.39 8.63
N GLY A 62 7.32 -8.78 8.58
CA GLY A 62 8.27 -8.34 7.56
C GLY A 62 7.82 -8.69 6.14
N CYS A 63 7.43 -9.95 5.90
CA CYS A 63 6.90 -10.39 4.60
C CYS A 63 5.64 -9.61 4.21
N VAL A 64 4.67 -9.45 5.12
CA VAL A 64 3.44 -8.70 4.81
C VAL A 64 3.74 -7.24 4.44
N LEU A 65 4.64 -6.59 5.17
CA LEU A 65 5.02 -5.20 4.90
C LEU A 65 5.75 -5.04 3.56
N LEU A 66 6.67 -5.95 3.24
CA LEU A 66 7.57 -5.84 2.08
C LEU A 66 7.00 -6.43 0.80
N ASP A 67 6.28 -7.54 0.90
CA ASP A 67 5.84 -8.34 -0.25
C ASP A 67 4.37 -8.09 -0.61
N SER A 68 3.57 -7.53 0.31
CA SER A 68 2.14 -7.28 0.08
C SER A 68 1.79 -5.80 0.13
N ILE A 69 1.98 -5.14 1.27
CA ILE A 69 1.48 -3.77 1.48
C ILE A 69 2.32 -2.75 0.69
N GLY A 70 3.64 -2.84 0.77
CA GLY A 70 4.53 -1.96 0.02
C GLY A 70 4.26 -1.97 -1.49
N PRO A 71 4.21 -3.14 -2.15
CA PRO A 71 3.84 -3.27 -3.56
C PRO A 71 2.45 -2.71 -3.85
N ALA A 72 1.43 -3.07 -3.07
CA ALA A 72 0.06 -2.57 -3.29
C ALA A 72 -0.02 -1.03 -3.28
N ILE A 73 0.65 -0.37 -2.33
CA ILE A 73 0.71 1.10 -2.28
C ILE A 73 1.37 1.66 -3.54
N ARG A 74 2.52 1.10 -3.97
CA ARG A 74 3.25 1.57 -5.16
C ARG A 74 2.43 1.40 -6.44
N ASP A 75 1.79 0.25 -6.58
CA ASP A 75 1.04 -0.10 -7.79
C ASP A 75 -0.21 0.79 -7.92
N LEU A 76 -0.93 1.03 -6.81
CA LEU A 76 -2.08 1.93 -6.80
C LEU A 76 -1.70 3.39 -7.07
N LEU A 77 -0.59 3.88 -6.50
CA LEU A 77 -0.07 5.21 -6.82
C LEU A 77 0.37 5.33 -8.28
N THR A 78 0.97 4.27 -8.83
CA THR A 78 1.35 4.22 -10.25
C THR A 78 0.12 4.27 -11.14
N ALA A 79 -0.93 3.50 -10.81
CA ALA A 79 -2.20 3.52 -11.53
C ALA A 79 -2.84 4.92 -11.49
N ALA A 80 -2.86 5.58 -10.32
CA ALA A 80 -3.36 6.94 -10.18
C ALA A 80 -2.57 7.94 -11.05
N ALA A 81 -1.23 7.84 -11.08
CA ALA A 81 -0.37 8.68 -11.89
C ALA A 81 -0.55 8.45 -13.40
N CYS A 82 -0.79 7.20 -13.82
CA CYS A 82 -1.11 6.89 -15.23
C CYS A 82 -2.39 7.60 -15.68
N VAL A 83 -3.45 7.58 -14.86
CA VAL A 83 -4.71 8.27 -15.19
C VAL A 83 -4.51 9.79 -15.30
N ALA A 84 -3.69 10.38 -14.43
CA ALA A 84 -3.35 11.80 -14.50
C ALA A 84 -2.60 12.16 -15.80
N LYS A 85 -1.67 11.32 -16.27
CA LYS A 85 -0.90 11.54 -17.50
C LYS A 85 -1.73 11.43 -18.78
N ILE A 86 -2.81 10.64 -18.77
CA ILE A 86 -3.72 10.52 -19.94
C ILE A 86 -4.41 11.86 -20.26
N GLN A 87 -4.44 12.80 -19.32
CA GLN A 87 -5.06 14.12 -19.50
C GLN A 87 -4.14 15.22 -20.04
N GLU A 88 -2.81 15.07 -19.99
CA GLU A 88 -1.95 16.04 -20.68
C GLU A 88 -2.08 15.77 -22.19
N PRO A 89 -2.66 16.69 -22.98
CA PRO A 89 -2.74 16.49 -24.41
C PRO A 89 -1.31 16.43 -24.95
N ASP A 90 -1.01 15.39 -25.73
CA ASP A 90 0.19 15.36 -26.57
C ASP A 90 0.05 16.51 -27.57
N GLU A 91 0.50 17.70 -27.17
CA GLU A 91 0.68 18.85 -28.05
C GLU A 91 1.84 18.52 -29.00
N ARG A 92 1.54 17.83 -30.11
CA ARG A 92 2.44 17.67 -31.25
C ARG A 92 1.73 18.01 -32.56
#